data_AF-A0A6H3NKJ8-F1
#
_entry.id   AF-A0A6H3NKJ8-F1
#
_cell.length_a   1.000
_cell.length_b   1.000
_cell.length_c   1.000
_cell.angle_alpha   90.00
_cell.angle_beta   90.00
_cell.angle_gamma   90.00
#
_symmetry.space_group_name_H-M   'P 1'
#
loop_
_entity.id
_entity.type
_entity.pdbx_description
1 polymer ?
#
loop_
_entity_poly.entity_id
_entity_poly.type
_entity_poly.pdbx_seq_one_letter_code
_entity_poly.pdbx_strand_id
1 'polypeptide(L)'
;MKSYFYIEILSFFGSLLAGGFFLLCLLVLGLLNHYEVDLYLGLFLMILVFVVSFVFNVSKRETLGPVVFSFLNQGFCLFLFGVQKTFQPKDTSFLLLFLFFQLIFFFFVSNPIQRFLSPILFFVFASVLLFEYQLLYFFPLLTTVCLCLLLYFSLPKKAPEPFHHLPYSLGISLLLLVGFSFFPELKEIPWVSKSQSIVLLLAGSYLLYKELVPKISNFSFLLFFIFYILIFFPTIQTPGILTSSFLFLLGFARGYSVLFYLAWVSFLLFYFGFYYDLETTLLEKAKLMIASSMLIFVAYLFLRFSSLGKRR
;
A
#
# COMPACT_ATOMS: atom_id res chain seq x y z
N MET A 1 24.44 8.11 9.88
CA MET A 1 24.14 7.64 11.26
C MET A 1 22.87 6.81 11.20
N LYS A 2 22.73 5.74 11.99
CA LYS A 2 21.47 4.98 12.04
C LYS A 2 20.44 5.84 12.76
N SER A 3 19.61 6.56 12.02
CA SER A 3 18.36 7.10 12.56
C SER A 3 17.58 5.91 13.14
N TYR A 4 17.19 6.03 14.41
CA TYR A 4 16.41 4.98 15.04
C TYR A 4 14.96 5.15 14.60
N PHE A 5 14.41 4.13 13.95
CA PHE A 5 13.04 4.10 13.40
C PHE A 5 11.94 4.58 14.39
N TYR A 6 12.13 4.37 15.69
CA TYR A 6 11.19 4.86 16.71
C TYR A 6 11.14 6.40 16.80
N ILE A 7 12.27 7.09 16.56
CA ILE A 7 12.36 8.55 16.57
C ILE A 7 11.57 9.11 15.40
N GLU A 8 11.68 8.49 14.21
CA GLU A 8 10.93 8.91 13.02
C GLU A 8 9.42 8.75 13.21
N ILE A 9 8.97 7.62 13.78
CA ILE A 9 7.56 7.41 14.12
C ILE A 9 7.07 8.43 15.15
N LEU A 10 7.81 8.61 16.25
CA LEU A 10 7.43 9.57 17.29
C LEU A 10 7.39 10.99 16.73
N SER A 11 8.33 11.32 15.84
CA SER A 11 8.40 12.61 15.19
C SER A 11 7.26 12.83 14.20
N PHE A 12 6.85 11.79 13.48
CA PHE A 12 5.64 11.80 12.66
C PHE A 12 4.40 12.11 13.51
N PHE A 13 4.17 11.36 14.58
CA PHE A 13 3.02 11.62 15.46
C PHE A 13 3.09 12.99 16.14
N GLY A 14 4.27 13.40 16.61
CA GLY A 14 4.50 14.72 17.18
C GLY A 14 4.21 15.84 16.18
N SER A 15 4.60 15.66 14.92
CA SER A 15 4.33 16.63 13.85
C SER A 15 2.84 16.71 13.50
N LEU A 16 2.11 15.60 13.54
CA LEU A 16 0.65 15.58 13.36
C LEU A 16 -0.07 16.25 14.53
N LEU A 17 0.36 16.00 15.77
CA LEU A 17 -0.21 16.62 16.96
C LEU A 17 0.04 18.13 16.98
N ALA A 18 1.27 18.58 16.74
CA ALA A 18 1.58 20.00 16.57
C ALA A 18 0.77 20.61 15.40
N GLY A 19 0.64 19.82 14.32
CA GLY A 19 -0.30 19.99 13.21
C GLY A 19 -1.69 20.43 13.67
N GLY A 20 -2.33 19.54 14.42
CA GLY A 20 -3.69 19.71 14.93
C GLY A 20 -3.83 20.84 15.94
N PHE A 21 -2.88 21.01 16.88
CA PHE A 21 -2.93 22.09 17.86
C PHE A 21 -2.86 23.48 17.20
N PHE A 22 -2.06 23.63 16.15
CA PHE A 22 -2.01 24.88 15.38
C PHE A 22 -3.35 25.19 14.69
N LEU A 23 -3.95 24.19 14.02
CA LEU A 23 -5.27 24.36 13.40
C LEU A 23 -6.35 24.67 14.44
N LEU A 24 -6.29 24.02 15.61
CA LEU A 24 -7.20 24.29 16.72
C LEU A 24 -7.03 25.72 17.25
N CYS A 25 -5.78 26.21 17.37
CA CYS A 25 -5.50 27.59 17.75
C CYS A 25 -6.12 28.58 16.77
N LEU A 26 -5.95 28.36 15.45
CA LEU A 26 -6.58 29.19 14.42
C LEU A 26 -8.11 29.18 14.51
N LEU A 27 -8.69 28.02 14.81
CA LEU A 27 -10.13 27.86 15.00
C LEU A 27 -10.62 28.66 16.22
N VAL A 28 -9.95 28.53 17.37
CA VAL A 28 -10.31 29.23 18.62
C VAL A 28 -10.18 30.75 18.47
N LEU A 29 -9.18 31.21 17.70
CA LEU A 29 -9.02 32.64 17.38
C LEU A 29 -10.05 33.16 16.38
N GLY A 30 -10.91 32.30 15.83
CA GLY A 30 -11.92 32.66 14.83
C GLY A 30 -11.34 33.04 13.47
N LEU A 31 -10.06 32.76 13.22
CA LEU A 31 -9.39 33.05 11.95
C LEU A 31 -9.93 32.17 10.81
N LEU A 32 -10.38 30.95 11.13
CA LEU A 32 -11.00 30.01 10.19
C LEU A 32 -12.45 30.36 9.79
N ASN A 33 -12.97 31.52 10.23
CA ASN A 33 -14.30 31.97 9.84
C ASN A 33 -14.30 32.66 8.46
N HIS A 34 -13.13 33.02 7.93
CA HIS A 34 -12.99 33.68 6.64
C HIS A 34 -12.44 32.71 5.60
N TYR A 35 -13.33 32.11 4.81
CA TYR A 35 -12.99 31.04 3.87
C TYR A 35 -11.94 31.40 2.83
N GLU A 36 -11.94 32.65 2.36
CA GLU A 36 -10.94 33.16 1.42
C GLU A 36 -9.55 33.21 2.07
N VAL A 37 -9.49 33.60 3.36
CA VAL A 37 -8.23 33.65 4.12
C VAL A 37 -7.66 32.24 4.27
N ASP A 38 -8.50 31.25 4.59
CA ASP A 38 -8.06 29.85 4.72
C ASP A 38 -7.47 29.31 3.40
N LEU A 39 -8.10 29.64 2.28
CA LEU A 39 -7.64 29.23 0.95
C LEU A 39 -6.27 29.84 0.64
N TYR A 40 -6.13 31.16 0.75
CA TYR A 40 -4.87 31.84 0.39
C TYR A 40 -3.76 31.54 1.39
N LEU A 41 -4.07 31.44 2.68
CA LEU A 41 -3.12 31.07 3.72
C LEU A 41 -2.62 29.64 3.53
N GLY A 42 -3.53 28.70 3.24
CA GLY A 42 -3.17 27.31 2.95
C GLY A 42 -2.23 27.19 1.75
N LEU A 43 -2.58 27.86 0.65
CA LEU A 43 -1.75 27.90 -0.57
C LEU A 43 -0.39 28.55 -0.30
N PHE A 44 -0.35 29.66 0.44
CA PHE A 44 0.89 30.34 0.83
C PHE A 44 1.81 29.42 1.65
N LEU A 45 1.28 28.73 2.67
CA LEU A 45 2.04 27.77 3.47
C LEU A 45 2.59 26.64 2.62
N MET A 46 1.81 26.09 1.70
CA MET A 46 2.26 25.03 0.79
C MET A 46 3.40 25.50 -0.12
N ILE A 47 3.30 26.70 -0.70
CA ILE A 47 4.38 27.29 -1.51
C ILE A 47 5.63 27.51 -0.67
N LEU A 48 5.48 28.07 0.54
CA LEU A 48 6.59 28.30 1.45
C LEU A 48 7.31 27.00 1.78
N VAL A 49 6.56 25.94 2.11
CA VAL A 49 7.12 24.63 2.41
C VAL A 49 7.84 24.03 1.19
N PHE A 50 7.29 24.21 -0.01
CA PHE A 50 7.93 23.79 -1.25
C PHE A 50 9.28 24.51 -1.46
N VAL A 51 9.30 25.83 -1.34
CA VAL A 51 10.53 26.64 -1.46
C VAL A 51 11.57 26.22 -0.41
N VAL A 52 11.16 26.07 0.85
CA VAL A 52 12.05 25.64 1.94
C VAL A 52 12.61 24.23 1.65
N SER A 53 11.77 23.31 1.19
CA SER A 53 12.17 21.93 0.87
C SER A 53 13.21 21.88 -0.26
N PHE A 54 13.06 22.76 -1.26
CA PHE A 54 13.95 22.85 -2.41
C PHE A 54 15.27 23.55 -2.07
N VAL A 55 15.21 24.75 -1.47
CA VAL A 55 16.38 25.59 -1.18
C VAL A 55 17.31 24.95 -0.15
N PHE A 56 16.75 24.39 0.93
CA PHE A 56 17.56 23.86 2.02
C PHE A 56 17.91 22.38 1.86
N ASN A 57 17.48 21.75 0.76
CA ASN A 57 17.64 20.33 0.49
C ASN A 57 17.38 19.49 1.77
N VAL A 58 16.18 19.69 2.33
CA VAL A 58 15.79 19.24 3.68
C VAL A 58 15.96 17.73 3.88
N SER A 59 16.03 16.95 2.80
CA SER A 59 16.37 15.53 2.82
C SER A 59 17.65 15.20 3.60
N LYS A 60 18.60 16.14 3.71
CA LYS A 60 19.87 15.95 4.45
C LYS A 60 19.80 16.36 5.93
N ARG A 61 18.76 17.08 6.36
CA ARG A 61 18.63 17.59 7.74
C ARG A 61 17.44 16.93 8.44
N GLU A 62 17.73 15.89 9.23
CA GLU A 62 16.74 15.10 9.97
C GLU A 62 15.83 15.95 10.87
N THR A 63 16.31 17.10 11.38
CA THR A 63 15.57 17.95 12.32
C THR A 63 14.45 18.78 11.70
N LEU A 64 14.55 19.14 10.41
CA LEU A 64 13.57 20.02 9.74
C LEU A 64 12.43 19.24 9.07
N GLY A 65 12.63 17.96 8.77
CA GLY A 65 11.63 17.11 8.11
C GLY A 65 10.25 17.12 8.79
N PRO A 66 10.14 16.90 10.11
CA PRO A 66 8.86 16.84 10.81
C PRO A 66 8.12 18.18 10.78
N VAL A 67 8.85 19.28 10.90
CA VAL A 67 8.30 20.64 10.86
C VAL A 67 7.74 20.94 9.47
N VAL A 68 8.53 20.67 8.42
CA VAL A 68 8.13 20.81 7.01
C VAL A 68 6.89 19.96 6.70
N PHE A 69 6.84 18.73 7.20
CA PHE A 69 5.68 17.85 7.02
C PHE A 69 4.42 18.39 7.74
N SER A 70 4.57 18.88 8.98
CA SER A 70 3.46 19.47 9.74
C SER A 70 2.87 20.69 9.02
N PHE A 71 3.72 21.64 8.62
CA PHE A 71 3.28 22.84 7.89
C PHE A 71 2.67 22.50 6.54
N LEU A 72 3.18 21.48 5.83
CA LEU A 72 2.59 21.02 4.58
C LEU A 72 1.15 20.54 4.80
N ASN A 73 0.95 19.66 5.78
CA ASN A 73 -0.37 19.10 6.06
C ASN A 73 -1.35 20.15 6.57
N GLN A 74 -0.89 21.08 7.42
CA GLN A 74 -1.72 22.20 7.86
C GLN A 74 -2.12 23.09 6.68
N GLY A 75 -1.16 23.48 5.84
CA GLY A 75 -1.42 24.28 4.65
C GLY A 75 -2.39 23.58 3.69
N PHE A 76 -2.21 22.28 3.50
CA PHE A 76 -3.10 21.46 2.69
C PHE A 76 -4.51 21.35 3.27
N CYS A 77 -4.66 21.11 4.59
CA CYS A 77 -5.97 21.10 5.25
C CYS A 77 -6.70 22.44 5.13
N LEU A 78 -5.99 23.56 5.38
CA LEU A 78 -6.56 24.91 5.23
C LEU A 78 -7.01 25.19 3.80
N PHE A 79 -6.16 24.84 2.82
CA PHE A 79 -6.49 24.98 1.41
C PHE A 79 -7.74 24.18 1.04
N LEU A 80 -7.81 22.91 1.48
CA LEU A 80 -8.96 22.04 1.23
C LEU A 80 -10.25 22.59 1.86
N PHE A 81 -10.21 23.03 3.13
CA PHE A 81 -11.38 23.64 3.76
C PHE A 81 -11.81 24.93 3.06
N GLY A 82 -10.87 25.79 2.70
CA GLY A 82 -11.12 27.02 1.96
C GLY A 82 -11.77 26.75 0.60
N VAL A 83 -11.27 25.76 -0.15
CA VAL A 83 -11.86 25.34 -1.44
C VAL A 83 -13.28 24.80 -1.25
N GLN A 84 -13.49 23.93 -0.26
CA GLN A 84 -14.80 23.32 0.00
C GLN A 84 -15.86 24.38 0.34
N LYS A 85 -15.51 25.37 1.18
CA LYS A 85 -16.44 26.42 1.59
C LYS A 85 -16.67 27.50 0.53
N THR A 86 -15.62 27.88 -0.21
CA THR A 86 -15.69 28.98 -1.20
C THR A 86 -16.36 28.54 -2.49
N PHE A 87 -15.97 27.39 -3.03
CA PHE A 87 -16.45 26.95 -4.35
C PHE A 87 -17.57 25.92 -4.26
N GLN A 88 -17.83 25.35 -3.08
CA GLN A 88 -18.79 24.26 -2.86
C GLN A 88 -18.73 23.21 -3.99
N PRO A 89 -17.53 22.70 -4.32
CA PRO A 89 -17.39 21.75 -5.40
C PRO A 89 -18.20 20.51 -5.07
N LYS A 90 -18.73 19.84 -6.10
CA LYS A 90 -19.25 18.48 -5.95
C LYS A 90 -18.15 17.61 -5.34
N ASP A 91 -18.52 16.68 -4.46
CA ASP A 91 -17.59 15.82 -3.73
C ASP A 91 -16.56 15.13 -4.65
N THR A 92 -16.98 14.75 -5.85
CA THR A 92 -16.10 14.12 -6.84
C THR A 92 -14.99 15.03 -7.38
N SER A 93 -15.25 16.34 -7.55
CA SER A 93 -14.25 17.31 -8.00
C SER A 93 -13.22 17.59 -6.91
N PHE A 94 -13.67 17.54 -5.65
CA PHE A 94 -12.80 17.67 -4.48
C PHE A 94 -11.83 16.49 -4.33
N LEU A 95 -12.31 15.26 -4.57
CA LEU A 95 -11.46 14.06 -4.59
C LEU A 95 -10.39 14.12 -5.69
N LEU A 96 -10.75 14.61 -6.89
CA LEU A 96 -9.80 14.75 -8.00
C LEU A 96 -8.70 15.77 -7.67
N LEU A 97 -9.08 16.90 -7.08
CA LEU A 97 -8.12 17.89 -6.59
C LEU A 97 -7.16 17.27 -5.56
N PHE A 98 -7.68 16.46 -4.63
CA PHE A 98 -6.85 15.75 -3.66
C PHE A 98 -5.81 14.85 -4.34
N LEU A 99 -6.21 14.06 -5.35
CA LEU A 99 -5.30 13.19 -6.11
C LEU A 99 -4.19 13.98 -6.81
N PHE A 100 -4.55 15.11 -7.41
CA PHE A 100 -3.57 15.97 -8.08
C PHE A 100 -2.53 16.51 -7.09
N PHE A 101 -2.95 16.93 -5.90
CA PHE A 101 -2.02 17.35 -4.86
C PHE A 101 -1.13 16.21 -4.36
N GLN A 102 -1.63 14.99 -4.21
CA GLN A 102 -0.77 13.86 -3.82
C GLN A 102 0.30 13.55 -4.86
N LEU A 103 -0.01 13.68 -6.15
CA LEU A 103 0.99 13.56 -7.22
C LEU A 103 2.03 14.68 -7.14
N ILE A 104 1.59 15.93 -6.96
CA ILE A 104 2.50 17.06 -6.79
C ILE A 104 3.41 16.82 -5.58
N PHE A 105 2.85 16.48 -4.42
CA PHE A 105 3.63 16.25 -3.22
C PHE A 105 4.64 15.12 -3.39
N PHE A 106 4.27 14.04 -4.05
CA PHE A 106 5.19 12.94 -4.31
C PHE A 106 6.42 13.38 -5.13
N PHE A 107 6.23 14.11 -6.23
CA PHE A 107 7.34 14.53 -7.08
C PHE A 107 8.14 15.71 -6.50
N PHE A 108 7.45 16.71 -5.97
CA PHE A 108 8.02 18.00 -5.63
C PHE A 108 8.49 18.12 -4.18
N VAL A 109 7.92 17.36 -3.24
CA VAL A 109 8.31 17.44 -1.82
C VAL A 109 9.40 16.41 -1.54
N SER A 110 10.57 16.90 -1.10
CA SER A 110 11.74 16.06 -0.78
C SER A 110 11.60 15.26 0.52
N ASN A 111 10.52 15.46 1.28
CA ASN A 111 10.31 14.82 2.58
C ASN A 111 10.01 13.31 2.42
N PRO A 112 10.75 12.42 3.11
CA PRO A 112 10.56 10.97 3.01
C PRO A 112 9.18 10.50 3.48
N ILE A 113 8.65 11.11 4.55
CA ILE A 113 7.33 10.77 5.11
C ILE A 113 6.24 11.12 4.10
N GLN A 114 6.30 12.31 3.50
CA GLN A 114 5.31 12.72 2.50
C GLN A 114 5.37 11.81 1.27
N ARG A 115 6.57 11.49 0.77
CA ARG A 115 6.75 10.56 -0.35
C ARG A 115 6.28 9.15 -0.06
N PHE A 116 6.31 8.73 1.19
CA PHE A 116 5.75 7.45 1.64
C PHE A 116 4.22 7.50 1.73
N LEU A 117 3.65 8.60 2.24
CA LEU A 117 2.20 8.74 2.44
C LEU A 117 1.46 8.99 1.13
N SER A 118 2.04 9.77 0.21
CA SER A 118 1.36 10.21 -1.02
C SER A 118 0.89 9.07 -1.93
N PRO A 119 1.67 8.01 -2.21
CA PRO A 119 1.18 6.87 -2.97
C PRO A 119 0.01 6.16 -2.28
N ILE A 120 0.07 5.98 -0.96
CA ILE A 120 -1.00 5.35 -0.17
C ILE A 120 -2.29 6.14 -0.33
N LEU A 121 -2.23 7.44 -0.08
CA LEU A 121 -3.40 8.31 -0.22
C LEU A 121 -3.88 8.36 -1.67
N PHE A 122 -2.99 8.43 -2.65
CA PHE A 122 -3.35 8.44 -4.06
C PHE A 122 -4.19 7.21 -4.42
N PHE A 123 -3.74 6.00 -4.08
CA PHE A 123 -4.50 4.78 -4.40
C PHE A 123 -5.80 4.66 -3.60
N VAL A 124 -5.84 5.09 -2.34
CA VAL A 124 -7.09 5.10 -1.54
C VAL A 124 -8.11 6.05 -2.14
N PHE A 125 -7.74 7.31 -2.39
CA PHE A 125 -8.66 8.30 -2.96
C PHE A 125 -9.03 7.99 -4.41
N ALA A 126 -8.15 7.35 -5.18
CA ALA A 126 -8.50 6.86 -6.52
C ALA A 126 -9.54 5.75 -6.44
N SER A 127 -9.46 4.87 -5.44
CA SER A 127 -10.47 3.83 -5.19
C SER A 127 -11.81 4.42 -4.80
N VAL A 128 -11.81 5.41 -3.89
CA VAL A 128 -13.04 6.13 -3.51
C VAL A 128 -13.64 6.83 -4.73
N LEU A 129 -12.82 7.46 -5.57
CA LEU A 129 -13.30 8.11 -6.79
C LEU A 129 -13.94 7.10 -7.76
N LEU A 130 -13.33 5.93 -7.95
CA LEU A 130 -13.94 4.87 -8.77
C LEU A 130 -15.28 4.39 -8.20
N PHE A 131 -15.40 4.33 -6.88
CA PHE A 131 -16.65 3.97 -6.19
C PHE A 131 -17.74 5.02 -6.42
N GLU A 132 -17.42 6.30 -6.21
CA GLU A 132 -18.35 7.43 -6.41
C GLU A 132 -18.88 7.51 -7.85
N TYR A 133 -18.02 7.26 -8.85
CA TYR A 133 -18.44 7.23 -10.25
C TYR A 133 -19.06 5.88 -10.70
N GLN A 134 -19.22 4.92 -9.79
CA GLN A 134 -19.69 3.55 -10.10
C GLN A 134 -18.83 2.84 -11.18
N LEU A 135 -17.57 3.25 -11.32
CA LEU A 135 -16.60 2.71 -12.27
C LEU A 135 -15.87 1.49 -11.69
N LEU A 136 -16.62 0.58 -11.05
CA LEU A 136 -16.08 -0.56 -10.31
C LEU A 136 -15.24 -1.51 -11.19
N TYR A 137 -15.53 -1.57 -12.49
CA TYR A 137 -14.77 -2.34 -13.48
C TYR A 137 -13.31 -1.92 -13.64
N PHE A 138 -12.93 -0.72 -13.18
CA PHE A 138 -11.56 -0.20 -13.28
C PHE A 138 -10.69 -0.52 -12.04
N PHE A 139 -11.24 -1.12 -10.98
CA PHE A 139 -10.45 -1.56 -9.83
C PHE A 139 -9.32 -2.53 -10.18
N PRO A 140 -9.50 -3.54 -11.07
CA PRO A 140 -8.41 -4.41 -11.49
C PRO A 140 -7.30 -3.62 -12.19
N LEU A 141 -7.65 -2.63 -13.03
CA LEU A 141 -6.66 -1.77 -13.67
C LEU A 141 -5.85 -1.00 -12.61
N LEU A 142 -6.51 -0.41 -11.61
CA LEU A 142 -5.81 0.30 -10.53
C LEU A 142 -4.86 -0.62 -9.74
N THR A 143 -5.27 -1.85 -9.44
CA THR A 143 -4.38 -2.85 -8.82
C THR A 143 -3.20 -3.25 -9.71
N THR A 144 -3.42 -3.41 -11.01
CA THR A 144 -2.33 -3.75 -11.97
C THR A 144 -1.29 -2.64 -12.01
N VAL A 145 -1.73 -1.38 -12.03
CA VAL A 145 -0.82 -0.20 -12.02
C VAL A 145 -0.01 -0.19 -10.72
N CYS A 146 -0.65 -0.36 -9.56
CA CYS A 146 0.05 -0.43 -8.27
C CYS A 146 1.08 -1.56 -8.23
N LEU A 147 0.72 -2.74 -8.73
CA LEU A 147 1.58 -3.92 -8.77
C LEU A 147 2.76 -3.76 -9.73
N CYS A 148 2.53 -3.20 -10.92
CA CYS A 148 3.59 -2.90 -11.89
C CYS A 148 4.59 -1.91 -11.33
N LEU A 149 4.12 -0.83 -10.68
CA LEU A 149 5.00 0.13 -10.00
C LEU A 149 5.76 -0.54 -8.86
N LEU A 150 5.09 -1.37 -8.05
CA LEU A 150 5.73 -2.09 -6.95
C LEU A 150 6.85 -2.99 -7.46
N LEU A 151 6.61 -3.77 -8.51
CA LEU A 151 7.64 -4.61 -9.14
C LEU A 151 8.76 -3.76 -9.73
N TYR A 152 8.45 -2.68 -10.45
CA TYR A 152 9.46 -1.81 -11.04
C TYR A 152 10.44 -1.26 -10.00
N PHE A 153 9.94 -0.79 -8.86
CA PHE A 153 10.78 -0.22 -7.80
C PHE A 153 11.40 -1.25 -6.84
N SER A 154 10.89 -2.49 -6.80
CA SER A 154 11.40 -3.54 -5.90
C SER A 154 12.33 -4.55 -6.57
N LEU A 155 12.26 -4.70 -7.90
CA LEU A 155 13.16 -5.59 -8.65
C LEU A 155 14.63 -5.16 -8.68
N PRO A 156 15.00 -3.87 -8.81
CA PRO A 156 16.40 -3.49 -8.73
C PRO A 156 16.94 -3.73 -7.31
N LYS A 157 18.16 -4.29 -7.20
CA LYS A 157 18.79 -4.60 -5.89
C LYS A 157 19.00 -3.35 -5.02
N LYS A 158 19.08 -2.17 -5.64
CA LYS A 158 19.11 -0.87 -4.96
C LYS A 158 18.15 0.04 -5.69
N ALA A 159 17.08 0.47 -5.01
CA ALA A 159 16.23 1.53 -5.52
C ALA A 159 17.05 2.83 -5.60
N PRO A 160 16.90 3.65 -6.66
CA PRO A 160 17.56 4.94 -6.72
C PRO A 160 17.07 5.81 -5.56
N GLU A 161 17.99 6.42 -4.80
CA GLU A 161 17.62 7.53 -3.92
C GLU A 161 17.02 8.63 -4.82
N PRO A 162 15.81 9.15 -4.53
CA PRO A 162 15.10 9.17 -3.24
C PRO A 162 14.00 8.11 -3.02
N PHE A 163 13.78 7.18 -3.95
CA PHE A 163 12.58 6.31 -4.00
C PHE A 163 12.65 5.04 -3.15
N HIS A 164 13.56 4.98 -2.17
CA HIS A 164 13.78 3.78 -1.35
C HIS A 164 12.58 3.38 -0.45
N HIS A 165 11.73 4.33 -0.06
CA HIS A 165 10.51 4.04 0.73
C HIS A 165 9.33 3.52 -0.11
N LEU A 166 9.44 3.65 -1.43
CA LEU A 166 8.32 3.48 -2.35
C LEU A 166 7.78 2.04 -2.39
N PRO A 167 8.62 0.98 -2.36
CA PRO A 167 8.13 -0.40 -2.25
C PRO A 167 7.25 -0.65 -1.02
N TYR A 168 7.55 0.00 0.12
CA TYR A 168 6.73 -0.12 1.33
C TYR A 168 5.38 0.58 1.16
N SER A 169 5.38 1.81 0.64
CA SER A 169 4.15 2.58 0.40
C SER A 169 3.22 1.87 -0.60
N LEU A 170 3.76 1.33 -1.69
CA LEU A 170 2.99 0.60 -2.68
C LEU A 170 2.53 -0.77 -2.18
N GLY A 171 3.32 -1.43 -1.33
CA GLY A 171 2.89 -2.66 -0.66
C GLY A 171 1.66 -2.44 0.21
N ILE A 172 1.66 -1.36 1.01
CA ILE A 172 0.49 -0.96 1.81
C ILE A 172 -0.68 -0.56 0.89
N SER A 173 -0.41 0.21 -0.16
CA SER A 173 -1.42 0.63 -1.14
C SER A 173 -2.11 -0.59 -1.78
N LEU A 174 -1.33 -1.61 -2.16
CA LEU A 174 -1.83 -2.85 -2.75
C LEU A 174 -2.71 -3.63 -1.75
N LEU A 175 -2.32 -3.70 -0.48
CA LEU A 175 -3.14 -4.32 0.57
C LEU A 175 -4.45 -3.58 0.78
N LEU A 176 -4.43 -2.24 0.78
CA LEU A 176 -5.65 -1.43 0.91
C LEU A 176 -6.57 -1.58 -0.31
N LEU A 177 -6.02 -1.52 -1.51
CA LEU A 177 -6.77 -1.72 -2.77
C LEU A 177 -7.51 -3.06 -2.80
N VAL A 178 -6.84 -4.10 -2.31
CA VAL A 178 -7.44 -5.43 -2.25
C VAL A 178 -8.33 -5.58 -1.02
N GLY A 179 -8.08 -4.84 0.06
CA GLY A 179 -9.02 -4.69 1.18
C GLY A 179 -10.38 -4.17 0.75
N PHE A 180 -10.45 -3.34 -0.30
CA PHE A 180 -11.73 -2.91 -0.87
C PHE A 180 -12.57 -4.09 -1.42
N SER A 181 -12.00 -5.25 -1.70
CA SER A 181 -12.78 -6.44 -2.11
C SER A 181 -13.73 -6.97 -1.04
N PHE A 182 -13.58 -6.54 0.22
CA PHE A 182 -14.54 -6.84 1.29
C PHE A 182 -15.81 -5.97 1.25
N PHE A 183 -15.83 -4.90 0.46
CA PHE A 183 -17.05 -4.08 0.32
C PHE A 183 -18.11 -4.87 -0.46
N PRO A 184 -19.37 -4.87 0.00
CA PRO A 184 -20.43 -5.69 -0.58
C PRO A 184 -20.65 -5.37 -2.07
N GLU A 185 -20.54 -4.11 -2.48
CA GLU A 185 -20.72 -3.68 -3.88
C GLU A 185 -19.66 -4.29 -4.82
N LEU A 186 -18.44 -4.48 -4.34
CA LEU A 186 -17.37 -5.14 -5.10
C LEU A 186 -17.48 -6.66 -5.04
N LYS A 187 -18.01 -7.20 -3.94
CA LYS A 187 -18.26 -8.64 -3.76
C LYS A 187 -19.32 -9.16 -4.75
N GLU A 188 -20.30 -8.33 -5.09
CA GLU A 188 -21.33 -8.65 -6.09
C GLU A 188 -20.78 -8.79 -7.52
N ILE A 189 -19.57 -8.27 -7.80
CA ILE A 189 -18.94 -8.32 -9.13
C ILE A 189 -17.78 -9.33 -9.10
N PRO A 190 -18.04 -10.64 -9.22
CA PRO A 190 -17.03 -11.69 -9.01
C PRO A 190 -15.89 -11.64 -10.03
N TRP A 191 -16.07 -10.96 -11.16
CA TRP A 191 -15.02 -10.80 -12.16
C TRP A 191 -13.92 -9.83 -11.70
N VAL A 192 -14.24 -8.82 -10.89
CA VAL A 192 -13.26 -7.86 -10.35
C VAL A 192 -12.27 -8.57 -9.43
N SER A 193 -12.77 -9.36 -8.47
CA SER A 193 -11.90 -10.12 -7.55
C SER A 193 -11.08 -11.18 -8.29
N LYS A 194 -11.69 -11.93 -9.22
CA LYS A 194 -10.98 -12.93 -10.05
C LYS A 194 -9.87 -12.30 -10.90
N SER A 195 -10.13 -11.17 -11.55
CA SER A 195 -9.13 -10.51 -12.39
C SER A 195 -7.94 -9.99 -11.57
N GLN A 196 -8.20 -9.37 -10.41
CA GLN A 196 -7.16 -8.98 -9.45
C GLN A 196 -6.31 -10.18 -9.03
N SER A 197 -6.95 -11.29 -8.65
CA SER A 197 -6.29 -12.54 -8.27
C SER A 197 -5.40 -13.11 -9.38
N ILE A 198 -5.90 -13.15 -10.63
CA ILE A 198 -5.13 -13.64 -11.77
C ILE A 198 -3.89 -12.78 -11.99
N VAL A 199 -4.03 -11.46 -11.96
CA VAL A 199 -2.91 -10.52 -12.10
C VAL A 199 -1.86 -10.74 -11.01
N LEU A 200 -2.30 -10.91 -9.75
CA LEU A 200 -1.41 -11.17 -8.62
C LEU A 200 -0.71 -12.52 -8.72
N LEU A 201 -1.41 -13.56 -9.19
CA LEU A 201 -0.83 -14.88 -9.43
C LEU A 201 0.23 -14.84 -10.55
N LEU A 202 -0.03 -14.07 -11.62
CA LEU A 202 0.94 -13.83 -12.69
C LEU A 202 2.17 -13.06 -12.21
N ALA A 203 1.99 -12.07 -11.33
CA ALA A 203 3.11 -11.36 -10.73
C ALA A 203 3.93 -12.23 -9.77
N GLY A 204 3.27 -13.07 -8.95
CA GLY A 204 3.92 -14.02 -8.06
C GLY A 204 4.72 -15.07 -8.82
N SER A 205 4.14 -15.62 -9.89
CA SER A 205 4.85 -16.54 -10.79
C SER A 205 6.05 -15.90 -11.47
N TYR A 206 5.93 -14.66 -11.96
CA TYR A 206 7.05 -13.92 -12.52
C TYR A 206 8.19 -13.72 -11.50
N LEU A 207 7.84 -13.38 -10.25
CA LEU A 207 8.82 -13.21 -9.18
C LEU A 207 9.52 -14.52 -8.85
N LEU A 208 8.77 -15.62 -8.72
CA LEU A 208 9.33 -16.96 -8.48
C LEU A 208 10.26 -17.39 -9.62
N TYR A 209 9.86 -17.19 -10.87
CA TYR A 209 10.70 -17.46 -12.04
C TYR A 209 12.03 -16.71 -11.95
N LYS A 210 11.98 -15.40 -11.72
CA LYS A 210 13.18 -14.55 -11.66
C LYS A 210 14.13 -14.93 -10.53
N GLU A 211 13.62 -15.36 -9.37
CA GLU A 211 14.43 -15.64 -8.18
C GLU A 211 14.91 -17.09 -8.04
N LEU A 212 14.17 -18.06 -8.58
CA LEU A 212 14.44 -19.49 -8.42
C LEU A 212 15.14 -20.13 -9.63
N VAL A 213 14.81 -19.73 -10.86
CA VAL A 213 15.46 -20.27 -12.08
C VAL A 213 16.98 -20.17 -12.06
N PRO A 214 17.63 -19.08 -11.61
CA PRO A 214 19.09 -19.04 -11.57
C PRO A 214 19.72 -19.93 -10.48
N LYS A 215 18.91 -20.51 -9.57
CA LYS A 215 19.41 -21.25 -8.38
C LYS A 215 19.09 -22.74 -8.41
N ILE A 216 18.12 -23.17 -9.22
CA ILE A 216 17.52 -24.50 -9.17
C ILE A 216 17.44 -25.09 -10.58
N SER A 217 17.41 -26.43 -10.71
CA SER A 217 17.18 -27.10 -11.99
C SER A 217 15.76 -26.83 -12.55
N ASN A 218 15.61 -26.87 -13.88
CA ASN A 218 14.33 -26.62 -14.54
C ASN A 218 13.21 -27.58 -14.10
N PHE A 219 13.54 -28.85 -13.83
CA PHE A 219 12.56 -29.84 -13.38
C PHE A 219 12.04 -29.54 -11.96
N SER A 220 12.93 -29.21 -11.03
CA SER A 220 12.53 -28.82 -9.68
C SER A 220 11.73 -27.52 -9.70
N PHE A 221 12.12 -26.55 -10.56
CA PHE A 221 11.33 -25.33 -10.75
C PHE A 221 9.90 -25.62 -11.24
N LEU A 222 9.74 -26.51 -12.23
CA LEU A 222 8.42 -26.90 -12.75
C LEU A 222 7.55 -27.54 -11.66
N LEU A 223 8.12 -28.42 -10.83
CA LEU A 223 7.39 -29.00 -9.69
C LEU A 223 6.95 -27.94 -8.67
N PHE A 224 7.84 -27.00 -8.32
CA PHE A 224 7.49 -25.88 -7.43
C PHE A 224 6.40 -24.99 -8.03
N PHE A 225 6.45 -24.76 -9.34
CA PHE A 225 5.48 -23.93 -10.05
C PHE A 225 4.08 -24.57 -10.06
N ILE A 226 4.00 -25.87 -10.37
CA ILE A 226 2.75 -26.63 -10.30
C ILE A 226 2.19 -26.59 -8.87
N PHE A 227 3.06 -26.79 -7.88
CA PHE A 227 2.67 -26.76 -6.48
C PHE A 227 2.15 -25.38 -6.04
N TYR A 228 2.81 -24.30 -6.47
CA TYR A 228 2.37 -22.93 -6.23
C TYR A 228 0.97 -22.67 -6.80
N ILE A 229 0.74 -23.04 -8.07
CA ILE A 229 -0.59 -22.90 -8.68
C ILE A 229 -1.62 -23.74 -7.92
N LEU A 230 -1.29 -24.98 -7.56
CA LEU A 230 -2.24 -25.88 -6.90
C LEU A 230 -2.67 -25.38 -5.51
N ILE A 231 -1.78 -24.75 -4.75
CA ILE A 231 -2.11 -24.12 -3.46
C ILE A 231 -3.01 -22.90 -3.64
N PHE A 232 -2.70 -22.06 -4.63
CA PHE A 232 -3.31 -20.74 -4.76
C PHE A 232 -4.50 -20.68 -5.72
N PHE A 233 -4.74 -21.73 -6.48
CA PHE A 233 -5.89 -21.86 -7.37
C PHE A 233 -7.23 -21.83 -6.60
N PRO A 234 -7.40 -22.54 -5.46
CA PRO A 234 -8.62 -22.43 -4.64
C PRO A 234 -8.88 -21.02 -4.10
N THR A 235 -7.83 -20.20 -3.97
CA THR A 235 -7.91 -18.83 -3.44
C THR A 235 -8.06 -17.77 -4.54
N ILE A 236 -8.41 -18.15 -5.77
CA ILE A 236 -8.63 -17.21 -6.88
C ILE A 236 -9.77 -16.21 -6.60
N GLN A 237 -10.73 -16.56 -5.75
CA GLN A 237 -11.81 -15.64 -5.39
C GLN A 237 -11.41 -14.64 -4.29
N THR A 238 -10.26 -14.85 -3.65
CA THR A 238 -9.78 -14.05 -2.52
C THR A 238 -8.46 -13.36 -2.85
N PRO A 239 -8.50 -12.23 -3.57
CA PRO A 239 -7.29 -11.52 -3.97
C PRO A 239 -6.41 -11.16 -2.77
N GLY A 240 -6.99 -10.93 -1.58
CA GLY A 240 -6.23 -10.58 -0.37
C GLY A 240 -5.22 -11.65 0.10
N ILE A 241 -5.58 -12.93 -0.01
CA ILE A 241 -4.68 -14.04 0.32
C ILE A 241 -3.52 -14.09 -0.69
N LEU A 242 -3.81 -13.87 -1.97
CA LEU A 242 -2.81 -13.81 -3.04
C LEU A 242 -1.88 -12.61 -2.89
N THR A 243 -2.42 -11.42 -2.58
CA THR A 243 -1.64 -10.20 -2.35
C THR A 243 -0.68 -10.36 -1.18
N SER A 244 -1.19 -10.82 -0.03
CA SER A 244 -0.37 -11.01 1.16
C SER A 244 0.72 -12.07 0.92
N SER A 245 0.40 -13.16 0.24
CA SER A 245 1.40 -14.19 -0.15
C SER A 245 2.44 -13.64 -1.13
N PHE A 246 2.03 -12.83 -2.10
CA PHE A 246 2.94 -12.13 -3.01
C PHE A 246 3.88 -11.18 -2.26
N LEU A 247 3.36 -10.37 -1.34
CA LEU A 247 4.17 -9.45 -0.53
C LEU A 247 5.10 -10.19 0.43
N PHE A 248 4.69 -11.35 0.93
CA PHE A 248 5.54 -12.23 1.74
C PHE A 248 6.75 -12.72 0.92
N LEU A 249 6.51 -13.23 -0.31
CA LEU A 249 7.57 -13.63 -1.23
C LEU A 249 8.49 -12.46 -1.60
N LEU A 250 7.91 -11.30 -1.89
CA LEU A 250 8.66 -10.09 -2.23
C LEU A 250 9.53 -9.62 -1.05
N GLY A 251 8.94 -9.56 0.14
CA GLY A 251 9.63 -9.17 1.38
C GLY A 251 10.79 -10.09 1.72
N PHE A 252 10.58 -11.40 1.57
CA PHE A 252 11.64 -12.40 1.75
C PHE A 252 12.75 -12.28 0.69
N ALA A 253 12.39 -12.19 -0.60
CA ALA A 253 13.35 -12.15 -1.70
C ALA A 253 14.22 -10.89 -1.72
N ARG A 254 13.67 -9.75 -1.28
CA ARG A 254 14.36 -8.45 -1.27
C ARG A 254 14.88 -8.01 0.10
N GLY A 255 14.53 -8.72 1.17
CA GLY A 255 14.94 -8.38 2.53
C GLY A 255 14.16 -7.21 3.14
N TYR A 256 12.94 -6.93 2.65
CA TYR A 256 12.06 -5.91 3.22
C TYR A 256 11.34 -6.45 4.46
N SER A 257 11.99 -6.35 5.62
CA SER A 257 11.48 -6.90 6.89
C SER A 257 10.10 -6.36 7.28
N VAL A 258 9.90 -5.04 7.18
CA VAL A 258 8.60 -4.42 7.49
C VAL A 258 7.49 -4.95 6.59
N LEU A 259 7.77 -5.06 5.28
CA LEU A 259 6.80 -5.57 4.31
C LEU A 259 6.48 -7.04 4.57
N PHE A 260 7.49 -7.84 4.95
CA PHE A 260 7.32 -9.24 5.32
C PHE A 260 6.41 -9.41 6.55
N TYR A 261 6.64 -8.66 7.63
CA TYR A 261 5.78 -8.72 8.81
C TYR A 261 4.37 -8.22 8.53
N LEU A 262 4.24 -7.14 7.76
CA LEU A 262 2.94 -6.62 7.34
C LEU A 262 2.18 -7.65 6.49
N ALA A 263 2.87 -8.34 5.58
CA ALA A 263 2.30 -9.40 4.77
C ALA A 263 1.78 -10.55 5.64
N TRP A 264 2.50 -10.92 6.71
CA TRP A 264 2.06 -11.95 7.65
C TRP A 264 0.76 -11.56 8.39
N VAL A 265 0.72 -10.35 8.95
CA VAL A 265 -0.47 -9.83 9.64
C VAL A 265 -1.65 -9.77 8.67
N SER A 266 -1.42 -9.26 7.45
CA SER A 266 -2.46 -9.16 6.43
C SER A 266 -2.95 -10.53 5.96
N PHE A 267 -2.04 -11.50 5.80
CA PHE A 267 -2.39 -12.87 5.44
C PHE A 267 -3.35 -13.47 6.45
N LEU A 268 -3.06 -13.33 7.76
CA LEU A 268 -3.96 -13.81 8.82
C LEU A 268 -5.32 -13.12 8.76
N LEU A 269 -5.34 -11.81 8.57
CA LEU A 269 -6.58 -11.03 8.49
C LEU A 269 -7.46 -11.47 7.30
N PHE A 270 -6.88 -11.57 6.10
CA PHE A 270 -7.58 -12.05 4.90
C PHE A 270 -7.98 -13.52 5.01
N TYR A 271 -7.17 -14.35 5.66
CA TYR A 271 -7.49 -15.75 5.89
C TYR A 271 -8.70 -15.91 6.82
N PHE A 272 -8.76 -15.15 7.92
CA PHE A 272 -9.95 -15.12 8.77
C PHE A 272 -11.17 -14.59 8.02
N GLY A 273 -11.03 -13.49 7.27
CA GLY A 273 -12.10 -12.95 6.43
C GLY A 273 -12.66 -14.01 5.47
N PHE A 274 -11.79 -14.68 4.73
CA PHE A 274 -12.16 -15.79 3.85
C PHE A 274 -12.88 -16.92 4.58
N TYR A 275 -12.39 -17.32 5.75
CA TYR A 275 -13.00 -18.39 6.55
C TYR A 275 -14.44 -18.04 6.96
N TYR A 276 -14.70 -16.78 7.31
CA TYR A 276 -16.04 -16.30 7.65
C TYR A 276 -16.93 -16.14 6.42
N ASP A 277 -16.38 -15.72 5.29
CA ASP A 277 -17.10 -15.55 4.01
C ASP A 277 -17.56 -16.86 3.36
N LEU A 278 -16.98 -18.00 3.74
CA LEU A 278 -17.45 -19.30 3.25
C LEU A 278 -18.85 -19.58 3.79
N GLU A 279 -19.87 -19.49 2.93
CA GLU A 279 -21.27 -19.89 3.20
C GLU A 279 -21.44 -21.42 3.20
N THR A 280 -20.49 -22.14 3.77
CA THR A 280 -20.47 -23.61 3.82
C THR A 280 -20.71 -24.10 5.24
N THR A 281 -21.12 -25.36 5.36
CA THR A 281 -21.30 -25.99 6.68
C THR A 281 -19.97 -26.03 7.45
N LEU A 282 -20.04 -26.02 8.79
CA LEU A 282 -18.85 -26.11 9.66
C LEU A 282 -18.00 -27.36 9.32
N LEU A 283 -18.68 -28.45 8.94
CA LEU A 283 -18.03 -29.71 8.54
C LEU A 283 -17.17 -29.56 7.28
N GLU A 284 -17.65 -28.85 6.26
CA GLU A 284 -16.90 -28.60 5.04
C GLU A 284 -15.70 -27.70 5.29
N LYS A 285 -15.85 -26.68 6.15
CA LYS A 285 -14.73 -25.84 6.59
C LYS A 285 -13.65 -26.67 7.28
N ALA A 286 -14.05 -27.58 8.19
CA ALA A 286 -13.11 -28.48 8.86
C ALA A 286 -12.39 -29.42 7.88
N LYS A 287 -13.11 -29.99 6.89
CA LYS A 287 -12.49 -30.82 5.84
C LYS A 287 -11.45 -30.05 5.03
N LEU A 288 -11.76 -28.80 4.64
CA LEU A 288 -10.82 -27.94 3.91
C LEU A 288 -9.56 -27.65 4.73
N MET A 289 -9.70 -27.33 6.03
CA MET A 289 -8.55 -27.08 6.92
C MET A 289 -7.67 -28.31 7.12
N ILE A 290 -8.26 -29.51 7.26
CA ILE A 290 -7.51 -30.76 7.37
C ILE A 290 -6.77 -31.04 6.06
N ALA A 291 -7.44 -30.87 4.91
CA ALA A 291 -6.85 -31.10 3.59
C ALA A 291 -5.69 -30.13 3.31
N SER A 292 -5.84 -28.84 3.62
CA SER A 292 -4.76 -27.85 3.46
C SER A 292 -3.58 -28.15 4.38
N SER A 293 -3.83 -28.58 5.61
CA SER A 293 -2.78 -28.95 6.57
C SER A 293 -2.00 -30.20 6.11
N MET A 294 -2.72 -31.22 5.63
CA MET A 294 -2.12 -32.42 5.01
C MET A 294 -1.25 -32.05 3.80
N LEU A 295 -1.73 -31.16 2.94
CA LEU A 295 -0.98 -30.72 1.76
C LEU A 295 0.31 -29.99 2.14
N ILE A 296 0.27 -29.09 3.11
CA ILE A 296 1.45 -28.41 3.66
C ILE A 296 2.41 -29.42 4.31
N PHE A 297 1.89 -30.40 5.04
CA PHE A 297 2.71 -31.44 5.67
C PHE A 297 3.46 -32.29 4.64
N VAL A 298 2.76 -32.72 3.58
CA VAL A 298 3.37 -33.46 2.46
C VAL A 298 4.45 -32.61 1.79
N ALA A 299 4.18 -31.33 1.55
CA ALA A 299 5.15 -30.40 0.98
C ALA A 299 6.40 -30.22 1.87
N TYR A 300 6.20 -30.13 3.19
CA TYR A 300 7.30 -30.08 4.15
C TYR A 300 8.16 -31.35 4.09
N LEU A 301 7.55 -32.54 4.01
CA LEU A 301 8.30 -33.79 3.87
C LEU A 301 9.10 -33.81 2.57
N PHE A 302 8.48 -33.45 1.44
CA PHE A 302 9.18 -33.37 0.16
C PHE A 302 10.36 -32.39 0.21
N LEU A 303 10.18 -31.21 0.80
CA LEU A 303 11.25 -30.23 0.97
C LEU A 303 12.38 -30.77 1.83
N ARG A 304 12.06 -31.40 2.96
CA ARG A 304 13.04 -31.97 3.90
C ARG A 304 13.85 -33.11 3.29
N PHE A 305 13.22 -33.96 2.49
CA PHE A 305 13.90 -35.09 1.84
C PHE A 305 14.50 -34.74 0.47
N SER A 306 14.18 -33.57 -0.09
CA SER A 306 14.82 -33.07 -1.31
C SER A 306 16.28 -32.71 -1.07
N SER A 307 17.11 -32.83 -2.12
CA SER A 307 18.54 -32.48 -2.08
C SER A 307 18.83 -31.02 -1.73
N LEU A 308 17.82 -30.14 -1.73
CA LEU A 308 17.91 -28.75 -1.28
C LEU A 308 18.17 -28.62 0.22
N GLY A 309 17.75 -29.60 1.03
CA GLY A 309 17.99 -29.62 2.48
C GLY A 309 19.42 -30.00 2.88
N LYS A 310 20.18 -30.65 1.99
CA LYS A 310 21.53 -31.17 2.29
C LYS A 310 22.66 -30.15 2.11
N ARG A 311 22.36 -28.92 1.67
CA ARG A 311 23.34 -27.83 1.49
C ARG A 311 23.22 -26.70 2.51
N ARG A 312 22.47 -26.90 3.60
CA ARG A 312 22.50 -26.02 4.77
C ARG A 312 23.25 -26.69 5.90
#